data_AF-A0A661JN12-F1
#
_entry.id   AF-A0A661JN12-F1
#
_cell.length_a   1.000
_cell.length_b   1.000
_cell.length_c   1.000
_cell.angle_alpha   90.00
_cell.angle_beta   90.00
_cell.angle_gamma   90.00
#
_symmetry.space_group_name_H-M   'P 1'
#
loop_
_entity.id
_entity.type
_entity.pdbx_description
1 polymer ?
#
loop_
_entity_poly.entity_id
_entity_poly.type
_entity_poly.pdbx_seq_one_letter_code
_entity_poly.pdbx_strand_id
1 'polypeptide(L)' 'MKKEYRKRKGSDTWHWCTNCPYWPKSDYETWCGDGRPPVGELDNLCKKLERDGTCKTRTC' A
#
# COMPACT_ATOMS: atom_id res chain seq x y z
N MET A 1 0.07 10.03 11.87
CA MET A 1 0.08 10.46 10.44
C MET A 1 -0.54 9.34 9.63
N LYS A 2 -1.63 9.59 8.91
CA LYS A 2 -2.34 8.53 8.19
C LYS A 2 -1.67 8.25 6.84
N LYS A 3 -1.49 6.97 6.52
CA LYS A 3 -0.93 6.51 5.25
C LYS A 3 -2.04 5.90 4.38
N GLU A 4 -1.95 6.14 3.08
CA GLU A 4 -2.83 5.55 2.08
C GLU A 4 -2.30 4.16 1.66
N TYR A 5 -3.15 3.16 1.78
CA TYR A 5 -2.92 1.81 1.29
C TYR A 5 -3.94 1.51 0.20
N ARG A 6 -3.51 0.84 -0.86
CA ARG A 6 -4.37 0.38 -1.96
C ARG A 6 -4.17 -1.09 -2.20
N LYS A 7 -5.27 -1.81 -2.38
CA LYS A 7 -5.26 -3.19 -2.88
C LYS A 7 -6.21 -3.30 -4.06
N ARG A 8 -5.97 -4.21 -5.00
CA ARG A 8 -6.95 -4.48 -6.06
C ARG A 8 -8.18 -5.15 -5.47
N LYS A 9 -9.37 -4.84 -5.97
CA LYS A 9 -10.60 -5.54 -5.59
C LYS A 9 -10.44 -7.03 -5.88
N GLY A 10 -10.71 -7.88 -4.88
CA GLY A 10 -10.51 -9.33 -4.97
C GLY A 10 -9.06 -9.79 -4.75
N SER A 11 -8.10 -8.87 -4.54
CA SER A 11 -6.78 -9.19 -4.01
C SER A 11 -6.77 -8.98 -2.51
N ASP A 12 -5.94 -9.76 -1.82
CA ASP A 12 -5.74 -9.62 -0.39
C ASP A 12 -4.49 -8.79 -0.06
N THR A 13 -3.73 -8.35 -1.07
CA THR A 13 -2.44 -7.68 -0.89
C THR A 13 -2.55 -6.16 -0.96
N TRP A 14 -2.11 -5.48 0.10
CA TRP A 14 -2.02 -4.03 0.20
C TRP A 14 -0.67 -3.49 -0.24
N HIS A 15 -0.73 -2.44 -1.03
CA HIS A 15 0.39 -1.63 -1.48
C HIS A 15 0.27 -0.23 -0.87
N TRP A 16 1.36 0.35 -0.36
CA TRP A 16 1.40 1.74 0.15
C TRP A 16 2.45 2.59 -0.57
N CYS A 17 3.36 1.96 -1.32
CA CYS A 17 4.34 2.65 -2.15
C CYS A 17 3.76 2.92 -3.54
N THR A 18 3.52 4.18 -3.87
CA THR A 18 3.04 4.62 -5.19
C THR A 18 4.00 4.31 -6.33
N ASN A 19 5.29 4.16 -6.02
CA ASN A 19 6.31 3.72 -6.96
C ASN A 19 6.44 2.20 -7.06
N CYS A 20 5.60 1.43 -6.36
CA CYS A 20 5.53 -0.02 -6.57
C CYS A 20 4.93 -0.31 -7.96
N PRO A 21 5.52 -1.21 -8.77
CA PRO A 21 4.97 -1.62 -10.07
C PRO A 21 3.57 -2.24 -9.97
N TYR A 22 3.23 -2.81 -8.81
CA TYR A 22 1.92 -3.40 -8.54
C TYR A 22 0.92 -2.40 -7.96
N TRP A 23 1.31 -1.14 -7.78
CA TRP A 23 0.43 -0.09 -7.27
C TRP A 23 -0.87 -0.01 -8.08
N PRO A 24 -2.04 -0.23 -7.46
CA PRO A 24 -3.32 -0.19 -8.16
C PRO A 24 -3.67 1.22 -8.64
N LYS A 25 -3.97 1.35 -9.95
CA LYS A 25 -4.39 2.61 -10.59
C LYS A 25 -5.89 2.68 -10.89
N SER A 26 -6.57 1.53 -10.96
CA SER A 26 -8.02 1.39 -11.12
C SER A 26 -8.50 0.18 -10.33
N ASP A 27 -9.82 0.09 -10.10
CA ASP A 27 -10.50 -1.05 -9.45
C ASP A 27 -9.83 -1.52 -8.15
N TYR A 28 -9.51 -0.54 -7.31
CA TYR A 28 -8.85 -0.75 -6.04
C TYR A 28 -9.72 -0.34 -4.87
N GLU A 29 -9.43 -0.97 -3.74
CA GLU A 29 -9.91 -0.54 -2.43
C GLU A 29 -8.81 0.27 -1.77
N THR A 30 -9.20 1.35 -1.11
CA THR A 30 -8.27 2.21 -0.38
C THR A 30 -8.55 2.09 1.10
N TRP A 31 -7.48 2.00 1.88
CA TRP A 31 -7.53 2.09 3.32
C TRP A 31 -6.64 3.23 3.79
N CYS A 32 -7.17 4.05 4.68
CA CYS A 32 -6.50 5.21 5.24
C CYS A 32 -6.49 5.10 6.76
N GLY A 33 -5.31 5.08 7.36
CA GLY A 33 -5.19 5.03 8.81
C GLY A 33 -3.76 5.25 9.30
N ASP A 34 -3.61 5.39 10.61
CA ASP A 34 -2.30 5.66 11.26
C ASP A 34 -1.39 4.42 11.30
N GLY A 35 -1.93 3.23 11.01
CA GLY A 35 -1.26 1.94 11.11
C GLY A 35 -1.22 1.15 9.80
N ARG A 36 -1.07 -0.16 9.93
CA ARG A 36 -1.32 -1.10 8.83
C ARG A 36 -2.83 -1.36 8.70
N PRO A 37 -3.33 -1.70 7.51
CA PRO A 37 -4.71 -2.15 7.33
C PRO A 37 -5.01 -3.36 8.23
N PRO A 38 -6.24 -3.48 8.78
CA PRO A 38 -6.59 -4.48 9.79
C PRO A 38 -6.68 -5.91 9.23
N VAL A 39 -6.89 -6.04 7.92
CA VAL A 39 -7.02 -7.33 7.22
C VAL A 39 -6.23 -7.27 5.93
N GLY A 40 -5.71 -8.41 5.48
CA GLY A 40 -4.95 -8.53 4.24
C GLY A 40 -3.45 -8.66 4.43
N GLU A 41 -2.80 -9.12 3.37
CA GLU A 41 -1.35 -9.22 3.27
C GLU A 41 -0.72 -7.90 2.88
N LEU A 42 0.55 -7.71 3.22
CA LEU A 42 1.32 -6.53 2.83
C LEU A 42 2.33 -6.91 1.76
N ASP A 43 2.33 -6.17 0.66
CA ASP A 43 3.23 -6.40 -0.47
C ASP A 43 4.70 -6.39 -0.04
N ASN A 44 5.42 -7.48 -0.31
CA ASN A 44 6.81 -7.64 0.09
C ASN A 44 7.73 -6.65 -0.65
N LEU A 45 7.38 -6.23 -1.87
CA LEU A 45 8.14 -5.21 -2.58
C LEU A 45 7.97 -3.84 -1.91
N CYS A 46 6.75 -3.48 -1.50
CA CYS A 46 6.54 -2.29 -0.68
C CYS A 46 7.30 -2.35 0.66
N LYS A 47 7.35 -3.51 1.35
CA LYS A 47 8.18 -3.68 2.58
C LYS A 47 9.66 -3.41 2.30
N LYS A 48 10.17 -3.94 1.17
CA LYS A 48 11.55 -3.74 0.75
C LYS A 48 11.83 -2.26 0.46
N LEU A 49 10.98 -1.61 -0.33
CA LEU A 49 11.12 -0.18 -0.66
C LEU A 49 11.05 0.72 0.59
N GLU A 50 10.20 0.37 1.56
CA GLU A 50 10.11 1.09 2.83
C GLU A 50 11.38 0.92 3.66
N ARG A 51 11.92 -0.31 3.71
CA ARG A 51 13.21 -0.59 4.37
C ARG A 51 14.39 0.13 3.69
N ASP A 52 14.38 0.22 2.37
CA ASP A 52 15.37 0.94 1.57
C ASP A 52 15.18 2.47 1.61
N GLY A 53 14.08 2.97 2.19
CA GLY A 53 13.76 4.42 2.21
C GLY A 53 13.40 5.01 0.84
N THR A 54 13.13 4.17 -0.16
CA THR A 54 12.77 4.58 -1.53
C THR A 54 11.27 4.53 -1.80
N CYS A 55 10.47 4.04 -0.84
CA CYS A 55 9.02 3.97 -0.94
C CYS A 55 8.38 5.36 -0.94
N LYS A 56 7.67 5.70 -2.02
CA LYS A 56 6.87 6.93 -2.10
C LYS A 56 5.46 6.68 -1.58
N THR A 57 5.24 6.97 -0.30
CA THR A 57 3.90 6.85 0.31
C THR A 57 3.04 8.07 0.02
N ARG A 58 1.72 7.87 0.04
CA ARG A 58 0.76 8.98 0.04
C ARG A 58 0.15 9.14 1.42
N THR A 59 -0.02 10.39 1.81
CA THR A 59 -0.87 10.76 2.93
C THR A 59 -2.32 10.79 2.50
N CYS A 60 -3.15 10.49 3.48
CA CYS A 60 -4.56 10.78 3.58
C CYS A 60 -4.77 11.47 4.95
#